data_AF-A0A2G5TI88-F1
#
_entry.id   AF-A0A2G5TI88-F1
#
_cell.length_a   1.000
_cell.length_b   1.000
_cell.length_c   1.000
_cell.angle_alpha   90.00
_cell.angle_beta   90.00
_cell.angle_gamma   90.00
#
_symmetry.space_group_name_H-M   'P 1'
#
loop_
_entity.id
_entity.type
_entity.pdbx_description
1 polymer ?
#
loop_
_entity_poly.entity_id
_entity_poly.type
_entity_poly.pdbx_seq_one_letter_code
_entity_poly.pdbx_strand_id
1 'polypeptide(L)'
;MDGIKKDLIVLHCWTFYCDNALNVLLIGYIFAPVFCGVPLGVLTYYGVPVVIIGYLGQIGVSGVGTSLVILFETRYTAVSPNSIFNKFPISKKLFLATNYIYTATFLIPAFYYWTPDDRQIEEKLNVLRVIPCPSPVFFEDQVVVGFPPDHTWIA
;
A
#
# COMPACT_ATOMS: atom_id res chain seq x y z
N MET A 1 31.92 -1.35 2.11
CA MET A 1 31.15 -0.19 1.63
C MET A 1 30.21 -0.53 0.46
N ASP A 2 30.49 -1.56 -0.33
CA ASP A 2 29.72 -1.84 -1.56
C ASP A 2 28.30 -2.34 -1.33
N GLY A 3 28.03 -3.06 -0.22
CA GLY A 3 26.67 -3.48 0.14
C GLY A 3 25.74 -2.30 0.42
N ILE A 4 26.21 -1.30 1.17
CA ILE A 4 25.45 -0.09 1.50
C ILE A 4 25.05 0.68 0.23
N LYS A 5 25.96 0.78 -0.75
CA LYS A 5 25.68 1.46 -2.03
C LYS A 5 24.56 0.76 -2.81
N LYS A 6 24.55 -0.58 -2.82
CA LYS A 6 23.50 -1.36 -3.48
C LYS A 6 22.14 -1.13 -2.80
N ASP A 7 22.10 -1.17 -1.47
CA ASP A 7 20.87 -0.96 -0.72
C ASP A 7 20.28 0.44 -0.92
N LEU A 8 21.14 1.46 -1.04
CA LEU A 8 20.75 2.84 -1.38
C LEU A 8 20.13 2.95 -2.78
N ILE A 9 20.68 2.24 -3.78
CA ILE A 9 20.11 2.21 -5.13
C ILE A 9 18.75 1.51 -5.12
N VAL A 10 18.63 0.39 -4.39
CA VAL A 10 17.35 -0.32 -4.25
C VAL A 10 16.30 0.59 -3.62
N LEU A 11 16.64 1.27 -2.53
CA LEU A 11 15.76 2.26 -1.89
C LEU A 11 15.34 3.35 -2.88
N HIS A 12 16.28 3.93 -3.63
CA HIS A 12 15.97 4.97 -4.61
C HIS A 12 15.01 4.49 -5.70
N CYS A 13 15.21 3.29 -6.25
CA CYS A 13 14.31 2.71 -7.24
C CYS A 13 12.90 2.52 -6.68
N TRP A 14 12.76 2.03 -5.44
CA TRP A 14 11.47 1.86 -4.80
C TRP A 14 10.78 3.19 -4.48
N THR A 15 11.51 4.20 -4.02
CA THR A 15 10.96 5.54 -3.79
C THR A 15 10.50 6.17 -5.09
N PHE A 16 11.33 6.11 -6.15
CA PHE A 16 10.95 6.59 -7.47
C PHE A 16 9.69 5.92 -8.00
N TYR A 17 9.59 4.59 -7.88
CA TYR A 17 8.38 3.86 -8.24
C TYR A 17 7.17 4.30 -7.40
N CYS A 18 7.32 4.38 -6.07
CA CYS A 18 6.24 4.78 -5.17
C CYS A 18 5.71 6.20 -5.47
N ASP A 19 6.60 7.15 -5.73
CA ASP A 19 6.22 8.53 -6.05
C ASP A 19 5.44 8.60 -7.36
N ASN A 20 5.91 7.91 -8.41
CA ASN A 20 5.19 7.85 -9.69
C ASN A 20 3.87 7.08 -9.56
N ALA A 21 3.85 6.02 -8.76
CA ALA A 21 2.65 5.24 -8.51
C ALA A 21 1.58 6.14 -7.89
N LEU A 22 1.87 6.79 -6.76
CA LEU A 22 0.91 7.61 -6.01
C LEU A 22 0.48 8.90 -6.72
N ASN A 23 1.38 9.53 -7.50
CA ASN A 23 1.11 10.84 -8.11
C ASN A 23 0.65 10.78 -9.57
N VAL A 24 0.91 9.69 -10.29
CA VAL A 24 0.58 9.59 -11.73
C VAL A 24 -0.36 8.41 -11.98
N LEU A 25 0.00 7.22 -11.48
CA LEU A 25 -0.71 6.00 -11.82
C LEU A 25 -2.01 5.81 -11.04
N LEU A 26 -2.04 6.16 -9.75
CA LEU A 26 -3.14 5.90 -8.82
C LEU A 26 -3.49 7.10 -7.93
N ILE A 27 -3.58 8.30 -8.53
CA ILE A 27 -3.99 9.53 -7.82
C ILE A 27 -5.27 9.25 -7.01
N GLY A 28 -5.17 9.19 -5.69
CA GLY A 28 -6.29 8.82 -4.83
C GLY A 28 -7.13 10.04 -4.46
N TYR A 29 -8.44 9.97 -4.69
CA TYR A 29 -9.40 10.94 -4.18
C TYR A 29 -10.22 10.30 -3.05
N ILE A 30 -10.18 10.89 -1.86
CA ILE A 30 -10.80 10.35 -0.63
C ILE A 30 -11.96 11.25 -0.17
N PHE A 31 -13.08 10.64 0.20
CA PHE A 31 -14.30 11.31 0.65
C PHE A 31 -14.44 11.35 2.18
N ALA A 32 -13.79 12.29 2.85
CA ALA A 32 -13.94 12.45 4.31
C ALA A 32 -15.39 12.81 4.72
N PRO A 33 -15.89 12.39 5.91
CA PRO A 33 -15.18 11.69 7.00
C PRO A 33 -15.12 10.17 6.86
N VAL A 34 -15.73 9.58 5.82
CA VAL A 34 -15.74 8.13 5.62
C VAL A 34 -14.48 7.72 4.84
N PHE A 35 -13.90 6.55 5.13
CA PHE A 35 -12.77 6.05 4.36
C PHE A 35 -13.25 5.42 3.04
N CYS A 36 -13.80 6.26 2.17
CA CYS A 36 -14.23 5.93 0.82
C CYS A 36 -13.33 6.68 -0.17
N GLY A 37 -12.96 6.04 -1.28
CA GLY A 37 -12.12 6.69 -2.28
C GLY A 37 -12.20 6.08 -3.66
N VAL A 38 -11.66 6.83 -4.62
CA VAL A 38 -11.56 6.42 -6.02
C VAL A 38 -10.16 6.76 -6.55
N PRO A 39 -9.49 5.86 -7.29
CA PRO A 39 -8.31 6.23 -8.03
C PRO A 39 -8.71 7.02 -9.29
N LEU A 40 -8.09 8.17 -9.52
CA LEU A 40 -8.27 9.04 -10.70
C LEU A 40 -7.00 9.13 -11.56
N GLY A 41 -6.10 8.16 -11.42
CA GLY A 41 -4.81 8.15 -12.12
C GLY A 41 -4.89 7.61 -13.55
N VAL A 42 -3.74 7.50 -14.20
CA VAL A 42 -3.63 6.98 -15.58
C VAL A 42 -4.17 5.55 -15.71
N LEU A 43 -4.02 4.71 -14.69
CA LEU A 43 -4.51 3.32 -14.72
C LEU A 43 -6.04 3.25 -14.75
N THR A 44 -6.71 4.19 -14.06
CA THR A 44 -8.17 4.34 -14.11
C THR A 44 -8.64 4.68 -15.51
N TYR A 45 -7.93 5.58 -16.21
CA TYR A 45 -8.27 5.96 -17.59
C TYR A 45 -8.22 4.77 -18.56
N TYR A 46 -7.30 3.82 -18.35
CA TYR A 46 -7.22 2.58 -19.12
C TYR A 46 -8.21 1.50 -18.67
N GLY A 47 -9.09 1.79 -17.70
CA GLY A 47 -10.10 0.86 -17.22
C GLY A 47 -9.55 -0.28 -16.35
N VAL A 48 -8.36 -0.10 -15.75
CA VAL A 48 -7.79 -1.11 -14.85
C VAL A 48 -8.65 -1.20 -13.57
N PRO A 49 -8.99 -2.42 -13.08
CA PRO A 49 -9.75 -2.59 -11.85
C PRO A 49 -9.08 -1.94 -10.63
N VAL A 50 -9.89 -1.29 -9.78
CA VAL A 50 -9.44 -0.62 -8.54
C VAL A 50 -8.61 -1.51 -7.60
N VAL A 51 -8.95 -2.80 -7.53
CA VAL A 51 -8.21 -3.79 -6.73
C VAL A 51 -6.75 -3.91 -7.19
N ILE A 52 -6.53 -3.93 -8.51
CA ILE A 52 -5.18 -4.02 -9.10
C ILE A 52 -4.42 -2.70 -8.90
N ILE A 53 -5.11 -1.57 -9.09
CA ILE A 53 -4.53 -0.23 -8.88
C ILE A 53 -4.06 -0.08 -7.42
N GLY A 54 -4.91 -0.44 -6.47
CA GLY A 54 -4.59 -0.44 -5.04
C GLY A 54 -3.42 -1.37 -4.70
N TYR A 55 -3.39 -2.57 -5.29
CA TYR A 55 -2.30 -3.52 -5.10
C TYR A 55 -0.95 -2.99 -5.59
N LEU A 56 -0.91 -2.35 -6.77
CA LEU A 56 0.30 -1.73 -7.31
C LEU A 56 0.82 -0.58 -6.45
N GLY A 57 -0.10 0.24 -5.91
CA GLY A 57 0.23 1.31 -4.96
C GLY A 57 0.81 0.74 -3.66
N GLN A 58 0.19 -0.31 -3.12
CA GLN A 58 0.68 -0.98 -1.92
C GLN A 58 2.08 -1.56 -2.10
N ILE A 59 2.36 -2.22 -3.23
CA ILE A 59 3.70 -2.73 -3.53
C ILE A 59 4.74 -1.61 -3.47
N GLY A 60 4.40 -0.40 -3.93
CA GLY A 60 5.30 0.75 -3.87
C GLY A 60 5.61 1.18 -2.45
N VAL A 61 4.57 1.47 -1.66
CA VAL A 61 4.71 1.97 -0.28
C VAL A 61 5.42 0.93 0.60
N SER A 62 4.96 -0.32 0.54
CA SER A 62 5.57 -1.41 1.32
C SER A 62 6.96 -1.78 0.82
N GLY A 63 7.26 -1.61 -0.47
CA GLY A 63 8.59 -1.83 -1.05
C GLY A 63 9.61 -0.79 -0.54
N VAL A 64 9.21 0.47 -0.39
CA VAL A 64 10.02 1.50 0.27
C VAL A 64 10.29 1.12 1.73
N GLY A 65 9.25 0.71 2.46
CA GLY A 65 9.38 0.25 3.85
C GLY A 65 10.38 -0.89 4.01
N THR A 66 10.26 -1.94 3.20
CA THR A 66 11.19 -3.09 3.21
C THR A 66 12.60 -2.68 2.83
N SER A 67 12.77 -1.79 1.86
CA SER A 67 14.09 -1.28 1.47
C SER A 67 14.78 -0.51 2.60
N LEU A 68 14.04 0.25 3.39
CA LEU A 68 14.56 0.93 4.59
C LEU A 68 15.00 -0.06 5.66
N VAL A 69 14.20 -1.10 5.93
CA VAL A 69 14.55 -2.17 6.88
C VAL A 69 15.86 -2.84 6.48
N ILE A 70 16.04 -3.16 5.19
CA ILE A 70 17.26 -3.77 4.66
C ILE A 70 18.46 -2.84 4.85
N LEU A 71 18.30 -1.57 4.50
CA LEU A 71 19.37 -0.57 4.63
C LEU A 71 19.81 -0.43 6.08
N PHE A 72 18.87 -0.34 7.03
CA PHE A 72 19.19 -0.26 8.45
C PHE A 72 19.87 -1.54 8.95
N GLU A 73 19.44 -2.71 8.50
CA GLU A 73 20.06 -3.98 8.87
C GLU A 73 21.50 -4.09 8.35
N THR A 74 21.76 -3.65 7.12
CA THR A 74 23.12 -3.60 6.55
C THR A 74 24.00 -2.61 7.30
N ARG A 75 23.47 -1.44 7.68
CA ARG A 75 24.20 -0.45 8.50
C ARG A 75 24.49 -0.98 9.89
N TYR A 76 23.52 -1.62 10.54
CA TYR A 76 23.65 -2.18 11.87
C TYR A 76 24.70 -3.29 11.89
N THR A 77 24.67 -4.21 10.92
CA THR A 77 25.69 -5.28 10.79
C THR A 77 27.10 -4.70 10.61
N ALA A 78 27.24 -3.57 9.91
CA ALA A 78 28.54 -2.93 9.69
C ALA A 78 29.12 -2.28 10.97
N VAL A 79 28.26 -1.80 11.88
CA VAL A 79 28.67 -1.16 13.14
C VAL A 79 28.80 -2.18 14.28
N SER A 80 28.01 -3.26 14.25
CA SER A 80 27.98 -4.31 15.27
C SER A 80 28.36 -5.68 14.69
N PRO A 81 29.67 -6.03 14.66
CA PRO A 81 30.15 -7.31 14.12
C PRO A 81 29.64 -8.54 14.88
N ASN A 82 29.25 -8.36 16.15
CA ASN A 82 28.71 -9.42 17.01
C ASN A 82 27.19 -9.64 16.87
N SER A 83 26.56 -8.99 15.88
CA SER A 83 25.13 -9.20 15.60
C SER A 83 24.80 -10.67 15.32
N ILE A 84 23.64 -11.12 15.81
CA ILE A 84 23.05 -12.45 15.53
C ILE A 84 23.01 -12.71 14.01
N PHE A 85 22.76 -11.68 13.20
CA PHE A 85 22.67 -11.81 11.75
C PHE A 85 24.01 -11.99 11.05
N ASN A 86 25.11 -11.56 11.68
CA ASN A 86 26.46 -11.86 11.20
C ASN A 86 26.88 -13.28 11.59
N LYS A 87 26.45 -13.72 12.79
CA LYS A 87 26.71 -15.07 13.31
C LYS A 87 25.91 -16.16 12.60
N PHE A 88 24.68 -15.83 12.17
CA PHE A 88 23.75 -16.74 11.50
C PHE A 88 23.24 -16.15 10.17
N PRO A 89 23.97 -16.35 9.06
CA PRO A 89 23.63 -15.74 7.77
C PRO A 89 22.30 -16.26 7.19
N ILE A 90 21.88 -17.46 7.57
CA ILE A 90 20.57 -18.03 7.18
C ILE A 90 19.43 -17.22 7.82
N SER A 91 19.56 -16.85 9.09
CA SER A 91 18.56 -16.04 9.80
C SER A 91 18.37 -14.68 9.14
N LYS A 92 19.45 -14.09 8.63
CA LYS A 92 19.39 -12.83 7.87
C LYS A 92 18.62 -12.98 6.55
N LYS A 93 18.89 -14.06 5.79
CA LYS A 93 18.17 -14.35 4.55
C LYS A 93 16.68 -14.64 4.80
N LEU A 94 16.37 -15.37 5.87
CA LEU A 94 14.98 -15.67 6.25
C LEU A 94 14.23 -14.38 6.66
N PHE A 95 14.85 -13.54 7.49
CA PHE A 95 14.29 -12.24 7.87
C PHE A 95 13.98 -11.37 6.63
N LEU A 96 14.91 -11.32 5.68
CA LEU A 96 14.73 -10.60 4.42
C LEU A 96 13.58 -11.17 3.59
N ALA A 97 13.54 -12.49 3.42
CA ALA A 97 12.49 -13.17 2.66
C ALA A 97 11.11 -12.92 3.29
N THR A 98 11.00 -12.98 4.62
CA THR A 98 9.75 -12.70 5.33
C THR A 98 9.28 -11.27 5.12
N ASN A 99 10.18 -10.28 5.13
CA ASN A 99 9.80 -8.88 4.85
C ASN A 99 9.29 -8.70 3.41
N TYR A 100 9.92 -9.32 2.42
CA TYR A 100 9.43 -9.27 1.03
C TYR A 100 8.11 -10.00 0.83
N ILE A 101 7.90 -11.15 1.49
CA ILE A 101 6.60 -11.84 1.48
C ILE A 101 5.54 -10.94 2.12
N TYR A 102 5.85 -10.35 3.27
CA TYR A 102 4.94 -9.44 3.96
C TYR A 102 4.56 -8.23 3.09
N THR A 103 5.52 -7.60 2.40
CA THR A 103 5.26 -6.55 1.39
C THR A 103 4.21 -7.00 0.36
N ALA A 104 4.34 -8.23 -0.17
CA ALA A 104 3.44 -8.74 -1.19
C ALA A 104 2.06 -9.15 -0.64
N THR A 105 1.98 -9.61 0.62
CA THR A 105 0.75 -10.23 1.16
C THR A 105 -0.04 -9.39 2.14
N PHE A 106 0.54 -8.35 2.75
CA PHE A 106 -0.02 -7.67 3.93
C PHE A 106 -1.44 -7.12 3.73
N LEU A 107 -1.74 -6.51 2.57
CA LEU A 107 -3.05 -5.93 2.29
C LEU A 107 -3.94 -6.78 1.37
N ILE A 108 -3.54 -8.01 1.02
CA ILE A 108 -4.38 -8.90 0.20
C ILE A 108 -5.79 -9.06 0.80
N PRO A 109 -5.96 -9.26 2.12
CA PRO A 109 -7.30 -9.35 2.70
C PRO A 109 -8.12 -8.07 2.45
N ALA A 110 -7.53 -6.89 2.67
CA ALA A 110 -8.22 -5.62 2.43
C ALA A 110 -8.63 -5.45 0.96
N PHE A 111 -7.79 -5.88 0.02
CA PHE A 111 -8.13 -5.86 -1.41
C PHE A 111 -9.26 -6.80 -1.78
N TYR A 112 -9.37 -7.97 -1.13
CA TYR A 112 -10.55 -8.82 -1.25
C TYR A 112 -11.81 -8.08 -0.78
N TYR A 113 -11.70 -7.21 0.23
CA TYR A 113 -12.83 -6.39 0.67
C TYR A 113 -13.28 -5.35 -0.36
N TRP A 114 -12.37 -4.86 -1.19
CA TRP A 114 -12.62 -3.82 -2.22
C TRP A 114 -13.16 -4.38 -3.53
N THR A 115 -13.31 -5.70 -3.64
CA THR A 115 -13.92 -6.33 -4.82
C THR A 115 -15.34 -5.79 -5.00
N PRO A 116 -15.74 -5.39 -6.23
CA PRO A 116 -17.07 -4.86 -6.51
C PRO A 116 -18.12 -5.99 -6.47
N ASP A 117 -18.52 -6.36 -5.25
CA ASP A 117 -19.56 -7.34 -4.94
C ASP A 117 -20.78 -6.63 -4.31
N ASP A 118 -21.88 -7.36 -4.13
CA ASP A 118 -23.12 -6.87 -3.49
C ASP A 118 -22.88 -6.15 -2.16
N ARG A 119 -21.87 -6.61 -1.39
CA ARG A 119 -21.47 -5.96 -0.14
C ARG A 119 -20.95 -4.52 -0.34
N GLN A 120 -20.12 -4.28 -1.35
CA GLN A 120 -19.61 -2.92 -1.62
C GLN A 120 -20.76 -1.99 -2.03
N ILE A 121 -21.79 -2.51 -2.69
CA ILE A 121 -23.00 -1.74 -3.03
C ILE A 121 -23.74 -1.35 -1.74
N GLU A 122 -23.94 -2.28 -0.81
CA GLU A 122 -24.56 -2.00 0.49
C GLU A 122 -23.77 -0.95 1.29
N GLU A 123 -22.44 -1.05 1.32
CA GLU A 123 -21.60 -0.08 2.03
C GLU A 123 -21.68 1.32 1.39
N LYS A 124 -21.67 1.42 0.06
CA LYS A 124 -21.89 2.71 -0.63
C LYS A 124 -23.23 3.33 -0.24
N LEU A 125 -24.30 2.53 -0.11
CA LEU A 125 -25.60 3.01 0.35
C LEU A 125 -25.56 3.46 1.82
N ASN A 126 -24.79 2.78 2.68
CA ASN A 126 -24.58 3.20 4.06
C ASN A 126 -23.80 4.52 4.15
N VAL A 127 -22.83 4.76 3.26
CA VAL A 127 -22.12 6.05 3.18
C VAL A 127 -23.09 7.21 2.91
N LEU A 128 -24.12 7.01 2.08
CA LEU A 128 -25.13 8.04 1.80
C LEU A 128 -25.96 8.44 3.03
N ARG A 129 -26.00 7.61 4.08
CA ARG A 129 -26.63 7.99 5.35
C ARG A 129 -25.79 8.99 6.14
N VAL A 130 -24.47 8.94 5.98
CA VAL A 130 -23.51 9.86 6.63
C VAL A 130 -23.29 11.11 5.78
N ILE A 131 -23.14 10.93 4.46
CA ILE A 131 -22.91 11.99 3.48
C ILE A 131 -24.10 11.99 2.50
N PRO A 132 -25.18 12.74 2.78
CA PRO A 132 -26.39 12.69 1.97
C PRO A 132 -26.23 13.28 0.55
N CYS A 133 -25.27 14.19 0.37
CA CYS A 133 -25.01 14.84 -0.91
C CYS A 133 -23.52 14.73 -1.27
N PRO A 134 -23.02 13.56 -1.72
CA PRO A 134 -21.63 13.43 -2.14
C PRO A 134 -21.41 14.09 -3.51
N SER A 135 -20.15 14.30 -3.89
CA SER A 135 -19.84 14.81 -5.23
C SER A 135 -20.21 13.79 -6.31
N PRO A 136 -20.44 14.20 -7.58
CA PRO A 136 -20.84 13.29 -8.66
C PRO A 136 -19.88 12.12 -8.87
N VAL A 137 -18.60 12.32 -8.56
CA VAL A 137 -17.53 11.31 -8.65
C VAL A 137 -17.81 10.09 -7.77
N PHE A 138 -18.60 10.24 -6.70
CA PHE A 138 -18.98 9.13 -5.81
C PHE A 138 -19.82 8.05 -6.51
N PHE A 139 -20.53 8.41 -7.57
CA PHE A 139 -21.39 7.48 -8.31
C PHE A 139 -20.65 6.74 -9.44
N GLU A 140 -19.33 6.91 -9.55
CA GLU A 140 -18.51 6.16 -10.50
C GLU A 140 -18.28 4.71 -10.05
N ASP A 141 -18.18 3.81 -11.02
CA ASP A 141 -18.04 2.36 -10.77
C ASP A 141 -16.78 2.00 -9.97
N GLN A 142 -15.71 2.80 -10.11
CA GLN A 142 -14.41 2.55 -9.49
C GLN A 142 -14.30 3.02 -8.03
N VAL A 143 -15.34 3.66 -7.49
CA VAL A 143 -15.37 4.07 -6.08
C VAL A 143 -15.41 2.84 -5.18
N VAL A 144 -14.61 2.83 -4.13
CA VAL A 144 -14.58 1.74 -3.14
C VAL A 144 -14.72 2.31 -1.72
N VAL A 145 -15.53 1.63 -0.92
CA VAL A 145 -15.62 1.90 0.51
C VAL A 145 -14.58 1.03 1.20
N GLY A 146 -13.54 1.67 1.74
CA GLY A 146 -12.41 0.98 2.33
C GLY A 146 -12.71 0.40 3.70
N PHE A 147 -13.61 1.04 4.46
CA PHE A 147 -14.08 0.57 5.76
C PHE A 147 -15.57 0.87 5.97
N PRO A 148 -16.30 0.00 6.70
CA PRO A 148 -17.70 0.25 7.02
C PRO A 148 -17.86 1.59 7.78
N PRO A 149 -18.95 2.34 7.55
CA PRO A 149 -19.18 3.65 8.15
C PRO A 149 -19.68 3.58 9.60
N ASP A 150 -19.48 2.47 10.31
CA ASP A 150 -19.76 2.40 11.73
C ASP A 150 -18.86 3.39 12.49
N HIS A 151 -19.39 4.01 13.54
CA HIS A 151 -18.78 5.13 14.27
C HIS A 151 -17.47 4.80 15.03
N THR A 152 -16.72 3.78 14.62
CA THR A 152 -15.53 3.25 15.29
C THR A 152 -14.22 3.89 14.81
N TRP A 153 -14.22 4.69 13.73
CA TRP A 153 -13.02 5.33 13.15
C TRP A 153 -12.66 6.69 13.78
N ILE A 154 -13.49 7.22 14.67
CA ILE A 154 -13.26 8.47 15.42
C ILE A 154 -13.04 8.10 16.90
N ALA A 155 -11.93 7.42 17.19
CA ALA A 155 -11.44 7.21 18.55
C ALA A 155 -9.90 7.22 18.54
#